data_AF-A0A918LL12-F1
#
_entry.id   AF-A0A918LL12-F1
#
_cell.length_a   1.000
_cell.length_b   1.000
_cell.length_c   1.000
_cell.angle_alpha   90.00
_cell.angle_beta   90.00
_cell.angle_gamma   90.00
#
_symmetry.space_group_name_H-M   'P 1'
#
loop_
_entity.id
_entity.type
_entity.pdbx_description
1 polymer ?
#
loop_
_entity_poly.entity_id
_entity_poly.type
_entity_poly.pdbx_seq_one_letter_code
_entity_poly.pdbx_strand_id
1 'polypeptide(L)'
;MADAHDSSTETRDEDVKARKERERDELYALDISDVEWHSAPGTEEHEERVEIAYLPEGAVAMRSSLDPDTVLRYTEAEWRAFVLGARDGEFDLEPAPHNGGTPAE
;
A
#
# COMPACT_ATOMS: atom_id res chain seq x y z
N MET A 1 -18.66 38.75 14.66
CA MET A 1 -17.52 38.09 15.36
C MET A 1 -17.60 36.61 15.07
N ALA A 2 -17.04 36.14 13.95
CA ALA A 2 -16.92 34.72 13.63
C ALA A 2 -15.99 34.53 12.41
N ASP A 3 -14.70 34.85 12.49
CA ASP A 3 -13.74 34.62 11.38
C ASP A 3 -12.29 34.49 11.86
N ALA A 4 -12.06 33.73 12.94
CA ALA A 4 -10.71 33.50 13.48
C ALA A 4 -10.32 32.02 13.58
N HIS A 5 -11.18 31.09 13.13
CA HIS A 5 -10.96 29.65 13.27
C HIS A 5 -10.55 28.93 11.98
N ASP A 6 -10.66 29.59 10.82
CA ASP A 6 -10.48 28.97 9.49
C ASP A 6 -8.99 28.92 9.05
N SER A 7 -8.26 30.03 9.23
CA SER A 7 -6.86 30.16 8.81
C SER A 7 -5.86 29.26 9.55
N SER A 8 -6.17 28.86 10.79
CA SER A 8 -5.29 27.97 11.59
C SER A 8 -5.37 26.51 11.15
N THR A 9 -6.47 26.07 10.55
CA THR A 9 -6.63 24.71 10.02
C THR A 9 -5.98 24.55 8.66
N GLU A 10 -6.12 25.55 7.78
CA GLU A 10 -5.47 25.56 6.46
C GLU A 10 -3.94 25.48 6.55
N THR A 11 -3.34 26.26 7.46
CA THR A 11 -1.88 26.27 7.65
C THR A 11 -1.36 24.91 8.17
N ARG A 12 -2.16 24.19 8.97
CA ARG A 12 -1.80 22.87 9.51
C ARG A 12 -1.90 21.76 8.46
N ASP A 13 -2.92 21.82 7.61
CA ASP A 13 -3.11 20.82 6.55
C ASP A 13 -1.98 20.88 5.51
N GLU A 14 -1.61 22.10 5.10
CA GLU A 14 -0.51 22.34 4.16
C GLU A 14 0.83 21.82 4.70
N ASP A 15 1.12 22.04 5.99
CA ASP A 15 2.35 21.52 6.63
C ASP A 15 2.37 19.97 6.66
N VAL A 16 1.23 19.35 6.95
CA VAL A 16 1.06 17.89 6.96
C VAL A 16 1.24 17.33 5.55
N LYS A 17 0.63 17.94 4.55
CA LYS A 17 0.76 17.54 3.14
C LYS A 17 2.21 17.65 2.68
N ALA A 18 2.85 18.78 2.93
CA ALA A 18 4.25 18.99 2.55
C ALA A 18 5.17 17.95 3.22
N ARG A 19 4.89 17.55 4.46
CA ARG A 19 5.64 16.46 5.11
C ARG A 19 5.43 15.11 4.42
N LYS A 20 4.19 14.75 4.11
CA LYS A 20 3.87 13.50 3.41
C LYS A 20 4.47 13.45 2.00
N GLU A 21 4.48 14.57 1.28
CA GLU A 21 5.08 14.65 -0.05
C GLU A 21 6.59 14.41 0.01
N ARG A 22 7.30 15.03 0.96
CA ARG A 22 8.74 14.76 1.16
C ARG A 22 9.01 13.29 1.47
N GLU A 23 8.25 12.70 2.39
CA GLU A 23 8.39 11.29 2.79
C GLU A 23 8.14 10.35 1.61
N ARG A 24 7.10 10.63 0.80
CA ARG A 24 6.84 9.90 -0.44
C ARG A 24 7.98 10.07 -1.44
N ASP A 25 8.44 11.29 -1.68
CA ASP A 25 9.47 11.56 -2.68
C ASP A 25 10.80 10.89 -2.28
N GLU A 26 11.16 10.89 -1.00
CA GLU A 26 12.29 10.14 -0.43
C GLU A 26 12.12 8.62 -0.63
N LEU A 27 10.93 8.09 -0.34
CA LEU A 27 10.61 6.68 -0.53
C LEU A 27 10.72 6.24 -1.99
N TYR A 28 10.27 7.07 -2.93
CA TYR A 28 10.36 6.81 -4.38
C TYR A 28 11.76 7.06 -4.96
N ALA A 29 12.61 7.83 -4.27
CA ALA A 29 14.01 8.01 -4.65
C ALA A 29 14.91 6.81 -4.29
N LEU A 30 14.45 5.89 -3.43
CA LEU A 30 15.21 4.69 -3.09
C LEU A 30 15.50 3.85 -4.33
N ASP A 31 16.75 3.38 -4.43
CA ASP A 31 17.11 2.35 -5.40
C ASP A 31 16.58 0.99 -4.94
N ILE A 32 15.84 0.33 -5.83
CA ILE A 32 15.21 -0.97 -5.57
C ILE A 32 15.69 -2.03 -6.57
N SER A 33 16.78 -1.76 -7.28
CA SER A 33 17.28 -2.65 -8.34
C SER A 33 17.76 -4.00 -7.78
N ASP A 34 18.27 -4.01 -6.55
CA ASP A 34 18.86 -5.19 -5.87
C ASP A 34 17.98 -5.75 -4.74
N VAL A 35 16.70 -5.35 -4.66
CA VAL A 35 15.80 -5.86 -3.60
C VAL A 35 15.34 -7.28 -3.91
N GLU A 36 15.16 -8.08 -2.86
CA GLU A 36 14.58 -9.41 -2.98
C GLU A 36 13.06 -9.32 -2.99
N TRP A 37 12.45 -9.92 -4.03
CA TRP A 37 11.00 -9.98 -4.19
C TRP A 37 10.45 -11.29 -3.66
N HIS A 38 9.42 -11.19 -2.83
CA HIS A 38 8.76 -12.31 -2.17
C HIS A 38 7.32 -12.45 -2.67
N SER A 39 6.92 -13.68 -2.96
CA SER A 39 5.53 -14.05 -3.23
C SER A 39 4.92 -14.81 -2.05
N ALA A 40 3.61 -14.97 -2.06
CA ALA A 40 2.94 -15.81 -1.06
C ALA A 40 3.40 -17.28 -1.17
N PRO A 41 3.51 -18.01 -0.06
CA PRO A 41 3.83 -19.44 -0.10
C PRO A 41 2.80 -20.21 -0.93
N GLY A 42 3.27 -21.09 -1.82
CA GLY A 42 2.41 -21.96 -2.63
C GLY A 42 1.93 -21.36 -3.96
N THR A 43 2.34 -20.14 -4.33
CA THR A 43 2.14 -19.62 -5.69
C THR A 43 3.19 -20.18 -6.64
N GLU A 44 2.78 -20.72 -7.79
CA GLU A 44 3.68 -21.18 -8.84
C GLU A 44 4.19 -20.02 -9.70
N GLU A 45 5.31 -20.23 -10.39
CA GLU A 45 5.97 -19.20 -11.20
C GLU A 45 5.09 -18.65 -12.34
N HIS A 46 4.15 -19.46 -12.83
CA HIS A 46 3.25 -19.14 -13.95
C HIS A 46 1.93 -18.48 -13.52
N GLU A 47 1.64 -18.40 -12.22
CA GLU A 47 0.41 -17.79 -11.71
C GLU A 47 0.57 -16.28 -11.54
N GLU A 48 -0.52 -15.54 -11.78
CA GLU A 48 -0.61 -14.13 -11.39
C GLU A 48 -0.53 -14.03 -9.87
N ARG A 49 0.36 -13.16 -9.39
CA ARG A 49 0.63 -13.01 -7.96
C ARG A 49 1.09 -11.61 -7.63
N VAL A 50 0.83 -11.20 -6.40
CA VAL A 50 1.41 -10.00 -5.82
C VAL A 50 2.78 -10.35 -5.25
N GLU A 51 3.76 -9.52 -5.56
CA GLU A 51 5.10 -9.61 -5.01
C GLU A 51 5.38 -8.41 -4.11
N ILE A 52 6.06 -8.64 -2.99
CA ILE A 52 6.52 -7.59 -2.08
C ILE A 52 8.03 -7.63 -1.88
N ALA A 53 8.65 -6.48 -1.63
CA ALA A 53 10.03 -6.38 -1.22
C ALA A 53 10.15 -5.47 0.01
N TYR A 54 10.95 -5.89 0.99
CA TYR A 54 11.22 -5.10 2.18
C TYR A 54 12.28 -4.05 1.89
N LEU A 55 11.98 -2.79 2.25
CA LEU A 55 12.84 -1.64 2.08
C LEU A 55 13.38 -1.17 3.46
N PRO A 56 14.35 -0.24 3.49
CA PRO A 56 14.79 0.39 4.72
C PRO A 56 13.64 1.01 5.53
N GLU A 57 13.86 1.18 6.83
CA GLU A 57 12.90 1.82 7.76
C GLU A 57 11.51 1.15 7.81
N GLY A 58 11.44 -0.13 7.44
CA GLY A 58 10.19 -0.91 7.49
C GLY A 58 9.23 -0.60 6.34
N ALA A 59 9.66 0.17 5.34
CA ALA A 59 8.89 0.41 4.13
C ALA A 59 8.79 -0.85 3.27
N VAL A 60 7.79 -0.89 2.38
CA VAL A 60 7.50 -2.03 1.53
C VAL A 60 7.22 -1.58 0.10
N ALA A 61 7.87 -2.22 -0.86
CA ALA A 61 7.50 -2.14 -2.28
C ALA A 61 6.56 -3.29 -2.63
N MET A 62 5.57 -3.03 -3.48
CA MET A 62 4.58 -4.00 -3.95
C MET A 62 4.40 -3.86 -5.46
N ARG A 63 4.30 -4.99 -6.17
CA ARG A 63 4.02 -5.03 -7.60
C ARG A 63 3.19 -6.25 -8.00
N SER A 64 2.61 -6.21 -9.20
CA SER A 64 2.02 -7.39 -9.83
C SER A 64 3.08 -8.16 -10.61
N SER A 65 3.03 -9.49 -10.59
CA SER A 65 3.88 -10.31 -11.47
C SER A 65 3.59 -10.12 -12.96
N LEU A 66 2.40 -9.61 -13.31
CA LEU A 66 2.02 -9.30 -14.69
C LEU A 66 2.57 -7.96 -15.19
N ASP A 67 2.94 -7.05 -14.29
CA ASP A 67 3.45 -5.72 -14.61
C ASP A 67 4.55 -5.32 -13.61
N PRO A 68 5.75 -5.93 -13.72
CA PRO A 68 6.79 -5.81 -12.70
C PRO A 68 7.45 -4.42 -12.64
N ASP A 69 7.20 -3.57 -13.64
CA ASP A 69 7.71 -2.19 -13.71
C ASP A 69 6.85 -1.21 -12.91
N THR A 70 5.57 -1.53 -12.68
CA THR A 70 4.67 -0.71 -11.87
C THR A 70 4.82 -1.08 -10.39
N VAL A 71 5.64 -0.31 -9.67
CA VAL A 71 5.93 -0.53 -8.25
C VAL A 71 5.24 0.51 -7.37
N LEU A 72 4.36 0.05 -6.49
CA LEU A 72 3.80 0.83 -5.40
C LEU A 72 4.74 0.76 -4.19
N ARG A 73 4.95 1.87 -3.47
CA ARG A 73 5.79 1.90 -2.29
C ARG A 73 5.01 2.48 -1.11
N TYR A 74 5.10 1.81 0.03
CA TYR A 74 4.41 2.16 1.26
C TYR A 74 5.42 2.40 2.37
N THR A 75 5.17 3.42 3.17
CA THR A 75 5.86 3.61 4.45
C THR A 75 5.50 2.48 5.42
N GLU A 76 6.27 2.30 6.49
CA GLU A 76 5.96 1.31 7.53
C GLU A 76 4.53 1.52 8.09
N ALA A 77 4.15 2.79 8.33
CA ALA A 77 2.86 3.14 8.89
C ALA A 77 1.71 2.79 7.93
N GLU A 78 1.84 3.11 6.64
CA GLU A 78 0.85 2.78 5.61
C GLU A 78 0.73 1.27 5.43
N TRP A 79 1.86 0.57 5.33
CA TRP A 79 1.88 -0.88 5.19
C TRP A 79 1.21 -1.57 6.38
N ARG A 80 1.52 -1.12 7.60
CA ARG A 80 0.90 -1.64 8.82
C ARG A 80 -0.61 -1.41 8.82
N ALA A 81 -1.07 -0.23 8.42
CA ALA A 81 -2.49 0.07 8.32
C ALA A 81 -3.17 -0.83 7.27
N PHE A 82 -2.56 -0.99 6.10
CA PHE A 82 -3.05 -1.88 5.04
C PHE A 82 -3.18 -3.33 5.52
N VAL A 83 -2.15 -3.89 6.16
CA VAL A 83 -2.18 -5.25 6.69
C VAL A 83 -3.24 -5.42 7.77
N LEU A 84 -3.41 -4.42 8.64
CA LEU A 84 -4.45 -4.47 9.68
C LEU A 84 -5.86 -4.45 9.06
N GLY A 85 -6.12 -3.60 8.08
CA GLY A 85 -7.39 -3.57 7.35
C GLY A 85 -7.67 -4.89 6.61
N ALA A 86 -6.65 -5.43 5.93
CA ALA A 86 -6.76 -6.72 5.26
C ALA A 86 -7.09 -7.86 6.24
N ARG A 87 -6.49 -7.85 7.43
CA ARG A 87 -6.78 -8.84 8.49
C ARG A 87 -8.15 -8.66 9.13
N ASP A 88 -8.69 -7.45 9.11
CA ASP A 88 -10.06 -7.15 9.57
C ASP A 88 -11.12 -7.55 8.54
N GLY A 89 -10.70 -8.06 7.37
CA GLY A 89 -11.59 -8.53 6.31
C GLY A 89 -12.06 -7.42 5.36
N GLU A 90 -11.38 -6.26 5.31
CA GLU A 90 -11.75 -5.15 4.40
C GLU A 90 -11.74 -5.58 2.92
N PHE A 91 -10.98 -6.62 2.58
CA PHE A 91 -10.89 -7.19 1.23
C PHE A 91 -11.65 -8.52 1.06
N ASP A 92 -12.36 -8.99 2.09
CA ASP A 92 -13.18 -10.19 1.96
C ASP A 92 -14.39 -9.86 1.09
N LEU A 93 -14.37 -10.35 -0.14
CA LEU A 93 -15.47 -10.14 -1.08
C LEU A 93 -16.66 -10.99 -0.63
N GLU A 94 -17.81 -10.34 -0.39
CA GLU A 94 -19.06 -11.08 -0.28
C GLU A 94 -19.24 -11.93 -1.55
N PRO A 95 -19.73 -13.17 -1.45
CA PRO A 95 -19.85 -14.08 -2.58
C PRO A 95 -20.82 -13.49 -3.61
N ALA A 96 -20.28 -12.75 -4.58
CA ALA A 96 -21.00 -12.26 -5.73
C ALA A 96 -20.83 -13.28 -6.87
N PRO A 97 -21.86 -13.48 -7.71
CA PRO A 97 -21.91 -14.56 -8.71
C PRO A 97 -20.81 -14.50 -9.79
N HIS A 98 -20.02 -13.42 -9.85
CA HIS A 98 -18.90 -13.24 -10.78
C HIS A 98 -17.52 -13.56 -10.17
N ASN A 99 -17.44 -13.82 -8.87
CA ASN A 99 -16.18 -13.96 -8.16
C ASN A 99 -15.78 -15.42 -7.86
N GLY A 100 -16.41 -16.38 -8.56
CA GLY A 100 -16.07 -17.81 -8.47
C GLY A 100 -16.28 -18.48 -7.10
N GLY A 101 -16.86 -17.76 -6.13
CA GLY A 101 -17.20 -18.31 -4.82
C GLY A 101 -18.39 -19.24 -4.92
N THR A 102 -18.15 -20.56 -4.90
CA THR A 102 -19.22 -21.53 -4.68
C THR A 102 -19.85 -21.21 -3.32
N PRO A 103 -21.18 -21.01 -3.23
CA PRO A 103 -21.82 -20.77 -1.94
C PRO A 103 -21.58 -21.99 -1.04
N ALA A 104 -21.16 -21.74 0.19
CA ALA A 104 -21.05 -22.78 1.21
C ALA A 104 -22.46 -23.32 1.53
N GLU A 105 -22.65 -24.63 1.36
CA GLU A 105 -23.81 -25.39 1.85
C GLU A 105 -23.66 -25.74 3.33
#